data_AF-A0A8H7JB40-F1
#
_entry.id   AF-A0A8H7JB40-F1
#
_cell.length_a   1.000
_cell.length_b   1.000
_cell.length_c   1.000
_cell.angle_alpha   90.00
_cell.angle_beta   90.00
_cell.angle_gamma   90.00
#
_symmetry.space_group_name_H-M   'P 1'
#
loop_
_entity.id
_entity.type
_entity.pdbx_description
1 polymer ?
#
loop_
_entity_poly.entity_id
_entity_poly.type
_entity_poly.pdbx_seq_one_letter_code
_entity_poly.pdbx_strand_id
1 'polypeptide(L)'
;MARTRATTLARDRRRSALKAALAITEKNRTQSPLLRLPGELRNQIYSHLLVSGTTTLNRYHFLRSGPTGDKMTIPQWYSLHSLISVCRDTRAEFEPLLHSLDTLTFAGPEIFSPWSKTMEGRMKSGIRCICFSDIYCQTHTRYFEAELEQLQSWPDLKMVVIEQMRGRDQHLYETALDKAAREQGGRWKWVCKSS
;
A
#
# COMPACT_ATOMS: atom_id res chain seq x y z
N MET A 1 -13.81 -13.30 -44.81
CA MET A 1 -14.94 -12.50 -44.27
C MET A 1 -15.16 -12.63 -42.75
N ALA A 2 -14.78 -13.74 -42.09
CA ALA A 2 -15.01 -13.91 -40.64
C ALA A 2 -14.24 -12.92 -39.72
N ARG A 3 -12.99 -12.55 -40.06
CA ARG A 3 -12.17 -11.59 -39.28
C ARG A 3 -12.80 -10.20 -39.16
N THR A 4 -13.48 -9.72 -40.19
CA THR A 4 -14.11 -8.39 -40.19
C THR A 4 -15.32 -8.33 -39.25
N ARG A 5 -16.12 -9.40 -39.15
CA ARG A 5 -17.26 -9.43 -38.22
C ARG A 5 -16.84 -9.50 -36.76
N ALA A 6 -15.80 -10.27 -36.44
CA ALA A 6 -15.28 -10.38 -35.08
C ALA A 6 -14.74 -9.04 -34.55
N THR A 7 -14.04 -8.27 -35.39
CA THR A 7 -13.49 -6.96 -35.02
C THR A 7 -14.57 -5.90 -34.82
N THR A 8 -15.62 -5.90 -35.65
CA THR A 8 -16.79 -5.00 -35.47
C THR A 8 -17.52 -5.31 -34.16
N LEU A 9 -17.82 -6.59 -33.88
CA LEU A 9 -18.51 -6.98 -32.65
C LEU A 9 -17.73 -6.58 -31.38
N ALA A 10 -16.40 -6.76 -31.39
CA ALA A 10 -15.55 -6.35 -30.29
C ALA A 10 -15.56 -4.82 -30.07
N ARG A 11 -15.55 -4.03 -31.15
CA ARG A 11 -15.66 -2.56 -31.09
C ARG A 11 -17.01 -2.11 -30.52
N ASP A 12 -18.10 -2.71 -30.98
CA ASP A 12 -19.45 -2.36 -30.52
C ASP A 12 -19.66 -2.68 -29.04
N ARG A 13 -19.17 -3.83 -28.58
CA ARG A 13 -19.15 -4.20 -27.15
C ARG A 13 -18.36 -3.18 -26.32
N ARG A 14 -17.17 -2.77 -26.80
CA ARG A 14 -16.35 -1.77 -26.11
C ARG A 14 -17.04 -0.40 -26.05
N ARG A 15 -17.70 0.02 -27.13
CA ARG A 15 -18.46 1.28 -27.17
C ARG A 15 -19.65 1.26 -26.22
N SER A 16 -20.40 0.16 -26.19
CA SER A 16 -21.53 -0.04 -25.26
C SER A 16 -21.07 -0.02 -23.80
N ALA A 17 -20.00 -0.75 -23.48
CA ALA A 17 -19.43 -0.77 -22.13
C ALA A 17 -18.92 0.62 -21.69
N LEU A 18 -18.29 1.37 -22.60
CA LEU A 18 -17.86 2.74 -22.32
C LEU A 18 -19.06 3.67 -22.03
N LYS A 19 -20.13 3.57 -22.81
CA LYS A 19 -21.36 4.35 -22.60
C LYS A 19 -21.99 4.05 -21.24
N ALA A 20 -22.06 2.77 -20.86
CA ALA A 20 -22.56 2.35 -19.56
C ALA A 20 -21.69 2.88 -18.40
N ALA A 21 -20.35 2.81 -18.55
CA ALA A 21 -19.42 3.33 -17.54
C ALA A 21 -19.54 4.85 -17.36
N LEU A 22 -19.74 5.60 -18.44
CA LEU A 22 -19.97 7.05 -18.38
C LEU A 22 -21.29 7.38 -17.68
N ALA A 23 -22.37 6.63 -17.97
CA ALA A 23 -23.66 6.82 -17.29
C ALA A 23 -23.57 6.54 -15.78
N ILE A 24 -22.82 5.52 -15.36
CA ILE A 24 -22.56 5.24 -13.95
C ILE A 24 -21.75 6.37 -13.31
N THR A 25 -20.73 6.88 -14.00
CA THR A 25 -19.89 7.98 -13.49
C THR A 25 -20.73 9.25 -13.28
N GLU A 26 -21.57 9.61 -14.24
CA GLU A 26 -22.45 10.77 -14.14
C GLU A 26 -23.49 10.62 -13.02
N LYS A 27 -24.09 9.42 -12.91
CA LYS A 27 -25.00 9.08 -11.82
C LYS A 27 -24.29 9.21 -10.47
N ASN A 28 -23.06 8.70 -10.35
CA ASN A 28 -22.30 8.78 -9.10
C ASN A 28 -21.98 10.24 -8.74
N ARG A 29 -21.58 11.08 -9.71
CA ARG A 29 -21.31 12.51 -9.47
C ARG A 29 -22.55 13.26 -8.99
N THR A 30 -23.71 12.97 -9.55
CA THR A 30 -24.96 13.65 -9.20
C THR A 30 -25.62 13.12 -7.94
N GLN A 31 -25.47 11.83 -7.64
CA GLN A 31 -26.19 11.18 -6.52
C GLN A 31 -25.32 10.96 -5.28
N SER A 32 -24.00 10.84 -5.40
CA SER A 32 -23.12 10.65 -4.25
C SER A 32 -22.94 11.97 -3.50
N PRO A 33 -23.32 12.07 -2.21
CA PRO A 33 -23.06 13.27 -1.42
C PRO A 33 -21.56 13.60 -1.35
N LEU A 34 -20.70 12.59 -1.28
CA LEU A 34 -19.24 12.76 -1.23
C LEU A 34 -18.71 13.36 -2.53
N LEU A 35 -19.13 12.86 -3.70
CA LEU A 35 -18.62 13.33 -4.99
C LEU A 35 -19.17 14.70 -5.41
N ARG A 36 -20.25 15.18 -4.77
CA ARG A 36 -20.76 16.54 -4.95
C ARG A 36 -19.98 17.60 -4.19
N LEU A 37 -19.15 17.22 -3.22
CA LEU A 37 -18.30 18.17 -2.52
C LEU A 37 -17.22 18.70 -3.47
N PRO A 38 -16.70 19.92 -3.30
CA PRO A 38 -15.46 20.36 -3.93
C PRO A 38 -14.30 19.40 -3.63
N GLY A 39 -13.34 19.29 -4.55
CA GLY A 39 -12.20 18.37 -4.42
C GLY A 39 -11.37 18.65 -3.17
N GLU A 40 -11.29 19.91 -2.76
CA GLU A 40 -10.60 20.36 -1.54
C GLU A 40 -11.22 19.74 -0.28
N LEU A 41 -12.55 19.73 -0.18
CA LEU A 41 -13.25 19.12 0.96
C LEU A 41 -13.11 17.60 0.95
N ARG A 42 -13.14 16.96 -0.23
CA ARG A 42 -12.90 15.51 -0.34
C ARG A 42 -11.50 15.16 0.14
N ASN A 43 -10.49 15.92 -0.29
CA ASN A 43 -9.12 15.73 0.15
C ASN A 43 -8.98 15.91 1.67
N GLN A 44 -9.65 16.89 2.28
CA GLN A 44 -9.67 17.03 3.74
C GLN A 44 -10.29 15.81 4.44
N ILE A 45 -11.42 15.30 3.95
CA ILE A 45 -12.04 14.07 4.48
C ILE A 45 -11.07 12.89 4.36
N TYR A 46 -10.44 12.73 3.20
CA TYR A 46 -9.46 11.67 2.97
C TYR A 46 -8.27 11.81 3.90
N SER A 47 -7.73 13.02 4.07
CA SER A 47 -6.67 13.28 5.05
C SER A 47 -7.11 12.88 6.45
N HIS A 48 -8.32 13.18 6.91
CA HIS A 48 -8.77 12.74 8.23
C HIS A 48 -8.89 11.21 8.37
N LEU A 49 -9.29 10.51 7.32
CA LEU A 49 -9.29 9.03 7.31
C LEU A 49 -7.87 8.45 7.35
N LEU A 50 -6.91 9.17 6.79
CA LEU A 50 -5.50 8.79 6.67
C LEU A 50 -4.64 9.23 7.86
N VAL A 51 -5.03 10.30 8.57
CA VAL A 51 -4.34 10.92 9.74
C VAL A 51 -4.33 10.01 10.98
N SER A 52 -5.03 8.88 10.97
CA SER A 52 -4.81 7.81 11.96
C SER A 52 -3.38 7.24 11.93
N GLY A 53 -2.51 7.73 11.05
CA GLY A 53 -1.06 7.90 11.32
C GLY A 53 -0.22 6.66 11.12
N THR A 54 -0.84 5.48 11.02
CA THR A 54 -0.11 4.24 10.81
C THR A 54 -1.04 3.24 10.16
N THR A 55 -0.79 2.88 8.90
CA THR A 55 -1.49 1.73 8.33
C THR A 55 -0.67 0.47 8.62
N THR A 56 -1.19 -0.39 9.48
CA THR A 56 -0.60 -1.70 9.75
C THR A 56 -1.15 -2.76 8.80
N LEU A 57 -0.25 -3.35 8.02
CA LEU A 57 -0.46 -4.55 7.20
C LEU A 57 -0.02 -5.77 8.01
N ASN A 58 -0.99 -6.49 8.57
CA ASN A 58 -0.75 -7.65 9.42
C ASN A 58 -0.71 -8.99 8.64
N ARG A 59 0.08 -9.95 9.12
CA ARG A 59 0.35 -11.26 8.47
C ARG A 59 -0.91 -12.09 8.25
N TYR A 60 -1.85 -11.99 9.18
CA TYR A 60 -3.11 -12.74 9.15
C TYR A 60 -4.00 -12.44 7.94
N HIS A 61 -3.71 -11.37 7.18
CA HIS A 61 -4.49 -10.98 6.01
C HIS A 61 -4.08 -11.71 4.72
N PHE A 62 -2.87 -12.24 4.64
CA PHE A 62 -2.39 -12.97 3.47
C PHE A 62 -2.61 -14.48 3.57
N LEU A 63 -2.81 -15.01 4.78
CA LEU A 63 -2.78 -16.46 5.05
C LEU A 63 -4.13 -17.10 5.40
N ARG A 64 -5.23 -16.34 5.55
CA ARG A 64 -6.55 -16.91 5.88
C ARG A 64 -7.65 -16.44 4.90
N SER A 65 -7.67 -17.06 3.73
CA SER A 65 -8.91 -17.36 3.01
C SER A 65 -9.36 -18.79 3.33
N GLY A 66 -9.36 -19.15 4.61
CA GLY A 66 -9.81 -20.46 5.11
C GLY A 66 -11.20 -20.34 5.79
N PRO A 67 -12.03 -21.39 5.75
CA PRO A 67 -13.47 -21.32 6.10
C PRO A 67 -13.80 -21.25 7.60
N THR A 68 -12.82 -21.13 8.50
CA THR A 68 -13.08 -21.15 9.94
C THR A 68 -13.33 -19.73 10.47
N GLY A 69 -14.60 -19.47 10.77
CA GLY A 69 -15.18 -18.16 11.07
C GLY A 69 -14.82 -17.57 12.44
N ASP A 70 -13.53 -17.31 12.67
CA ASP A 70 -13.14 -16.35 13.70
C ASP A 70 -13.35 -14.93 13.19
N LYS A 71 -13.87 -14.07 14.09
CA LYS A 71 -14.26 -12.68 13.82
C LYS A 71 -13.15 -11.93 13.08
N MET A 72 -13.34 -11.76 11.78
CA MET A 72 -12.40 -11.09 10.89
C MET A 72 -12.35 -9.61 11.26
N THR A 73 -11.27 -9.19 11.90
CA THR A 73 -10.98 -7.76 12.03
C THR A 73 -10.54 -7.31 10.64
N ILE A 74 -11.46 -6.69 9.89
CA ILE A 74 -11.15 -6.13 8.57
C ILE A 74 -10.09 -5.04 8.80
N PRO A 75 -8.88 -5.17 8.25
CA PRO A 75 -7.86 -4.16 8.40
C PRO A 75 -8.37 -2.83 7.87
N GLN A 76 -7.96 -1.75 8.51
CA GLN A 76 -8.20 -0.41 7.98
C GLN A 76 -7.74 -0.32 6.51
N TRP A 77 -6.68 -1.03 6.11
CA TRP A 77 -6.26 -1.07 4.70
C TRP A 77 -7.32 -1.62 3.74
N TYR A 78 -8.11 -2.64 4.12
CA TYR A 78 -9.22 -3.11 3.27
C TYR A 78 -10.33 -2.08 3.18
N SER A 79 -10.55 -1.29 4.23
CA SER A 79 -11.49 -0.15 4.18
C SER A 79 -10.96 1.03 3.35
N LEU A 80 -9.64 1.24 3.29
CA LEU A 80 -9.05 2.26 2.41
C LEU A 80 -8.98 1.77 0.96
N HIS A 81 -8.70 0.47 0.74
CA HIS A 81 -8.75 -0.14 -0.60
C HIS A 81 -10.17 -0.25 -1.16
N SER A 82 -11.18 -0.40 -0.30
CA SER A 82 -12.57 -0.37 -0.74
C SER A 82 -12.93 1.03 -1.25
N LEU A 83 -12.41 2.11 -0.65
CA LEU A 83 -12.60 3.48 -1.14
C LEU A 83 -12.03 3.68 -2.57
N ILE A 84 -10.81 3.20 -2.86
CA ILE A 84 -10.25 3.29 -4.22
C ILE A 84 -10.96 2.37 -5.23
N SER A 85 -11.77 1.45 -4.75
CA SER A 85 -12.51 0.50 -5.57
C SER A 85 -13.95 0.98 -5.86
N VAL A 86 -14.43 2.06 -5.22
CA VAL A 86 -15.81 2.57 -5.40
C VAL A 86 -16.02 3.15 -6.80
N CYS A 87 -15.21 4.12 -7.20
CA CYS A 87 -15.29 4.73 -8.53
C CYS A 87 -13.94 5.34 -8.96
N ARG A 88 -13.83 5.67 -10.25
CA ARG A 88 -12.61 6.22 -10.84
C ARG A 88 -12.23 7.59 -10.28
N ASP A 89 -13.21 8.44 -10.00
CA ASP A 89 -12.98 9.78 -9.46
C ASP A 89 -12.39 9.68 -8.04
N THR A 90 -13.01 8.91 -7.14
CA THR A 90 -12.48 8.64 -5.80
C THR A 90 -11.08 8.05 -5.88
N ARG A 91 -10.85 7.08 -6.77
CA ARG A 91 -9.53 6.47 -6.94
C ARG A 91 -8.48 7.50 -7.35
N ALA A 92 -8.75 8.31 -8.36
CA ALA A 92 -7.80 9.28 -8.88
C ALA A 92 -7.37 10.32 -7.83
N GLU A 93 -8.26 10.67 -6.90
CA GLU A 93 -7.99 11.62 -5.82
C GLU A 93 -7.37 10.97 -4.60
N PHE A 94 -7.85 9.78 -4.22
CA PHE A 94 -7.44 9.10 -3.01
C PHE A 94 -6.12 8.34 -3.15
N GLU A 95 -5.84 7.75 -4.31
CA GLU A 95 -4.64 6.94 -4.54
C GLU A 95 -3.34 7.73 -4.28
N PRO A 96 -3.16 8.97 -4.76
CA PRO A 96 -2.00 9.79 -4.39
C PRO A 96 -1.92 10.07 -2.88
N LEU A 97 -3.05 10.33 -2.22
CA LEU A 97 -3.10 10.61 -0.79
C LEU A 97 -2.72 9.38 0.05
N LEU A 98 -3.20 8.21 -0.35
CA LEU A 98 -2.87 6.93 0.28
C LEU A 98 -1.38 6.63 0.20
N HIS A 99 -0.74 6.95 -0.94
CA HIS A 99 0.70 6.78 -1.10
C HIS A 99 1.52 7.89 -0.46
N SER A 100 0.92 9.06 -0.22
CA SER A 100 1.53 10.15 0.55
C SER A 100 1.48 9.93 2.06
N LEU A 101 0.85 8.84 2.53
CA LEU A 101 0.88 8.47 3.93
C LEU A 101 2.31 8.41 4.46
N ASP A 102 2.49 8.99 5.64
CA ASP A 102 3.81 9.13 6.22
C ASP A 102 4.44 7.76 6.49
N THR A 103 3.70 6.79 7.03
CA THR A 103 4.24 5.49 7.47
C THR A 103 3.36 4.30 7.08
N LEU A 104 3.96 3.33 6.36
CA LEU A 104 3.38 2.00 6.12
C LEU A 104 3.99 0.98 7.07
N THR A 105 3.18 0.33 7.89
CA THR A 105 3.65 -0.65 8.86
C THR A 105 3.39 -2.07 8.38
N PHE A 106 4.37 -2.96 8.54
CA PHE A 106 4.30 -4.37 8.20
C PHE A 106 4.57 -5.19 9.46
N ALA A 107 3.83 -6.29 9.66
CA ALA A 107 4.13 -7.22 10.75
C ALA A 107 5.43 -8.03 10.56
N GLY A 108 6.16 -7.80 9.46
CA GLY A 108 7.46 -8.42 9.21
C GLY A 108 7.95 -8.26 7.78
N PRO A 109 9.26 -8.47 7.52
CA PRO A 109 9.86 -8.39 6.19
C PRO A 109 9.23 -9.37 5.18
N GLU A 110 8.77 -10.52 5.65
CA GLU A 110 8.18 -11.57 4.83
C GLU A 110 6.85 -11.16 4.17
N ILE A 111 6.16 -10.16 4.74
CA ILE A 111 4.95 -9.58 4.17
C ILE A 111 5.30 -8.48 3.18
N PHE A 112 6.32 -7.70 3.51
CA PHE A 112 6.78 -6.61 2.68
C PHE A 112 7.29 -7.11 1.32
N SER A 113 8.09 -8.16 1.27
CA SER A 113 8.74 -8.61 0.02
C SER A 113 7.75 -9.04 -1.09
N PRO A 114 6.68 -9.82 -0.83
CA PRO A 114 5.65 -10.10 -1.83
C PRO A 114 4.84 -8.86 -2.21
N TRP A 115 4.49 -8.02 -1.22
CA TRP A 115 3.68 -6.82 -1.44
C TRP A 115 4.45 -5.76 -2.24
N SER A 116 5.73 -5.55 -1.98
CA SER A 116 6.58 -4.59 -2.68
C SER A 116 6.70 -4.92 -4.18
N LYS A 117 6.59 -6.21 -4.54
CA LYS A 117 6.63 -6.70 -5.92
C LYS A 117 5.34 -6.45 -6.69
N THR A 118 4.20 -6.35 -6.00
CA THR A 118 2.91 -6.02 -6.64
C THR A 118 2.73 -4.53 -6.85
N MET A 119 3.57 -3.70 -6.23
CA MET A 119 3.52 -2.25 -6.34
C MET A 119 4.16 -1.71 -7.62
N GLU A 120 3.44 -0.81 -8.28
CA GLU A 120 3.94 -0.03 -9.41
C GLU A 120 5.00 1.00 -8.96
N GLY A 121 5.95 1.32 -9.84
CA GLY A 121 7.06 2.24 -9.54
C GLY A 121 6.59 3.61 -9.01
N ARG A 122 5.56 4.20 -9.61
CA ARG A 122 4.99 5.50 -9.19
C ARG A 122 4.46 5.48 -7.76
N MET A 123 3.94 4.34 -7.31
CA MET A 123 3.36 4.23 -5.97
C MET A 123 4.48 4.09 -4.93
N LYS A 124 5.58 3.39 -5.27
CA LYS A 124 6.78 3.32 -4.44
C LYS A 124 7.40 4.70 -4.21
N SER A 125 7.34 5.55 -5.24
CA SER A 125 7.76 6.95 -5.15
C SER A 125 6.96 7.76 -4.13
N GLY A 126 5.74 7.37 -3.77
CA GLY A 126 4.98 8.11 -2.75
C GLY A 126 5.46 7.84 -1.32
N ILE A 127 5.97 6.65 -1.06
CA ILE A 127 6.16 6.15 0.30
C ILE A 127 7.41 6.73 0.94
N ARG A 128 7.24 7.41 2.09
CA ARG A 128 8.32 8.12 2.80
C ARG A 128 8.83 7.35 4.02
N CYS A 129 7.96 6.63 4.74
CA CYS A 129 8.37 5.78 5.84
C CYS A 129 7.77 4.37 5.74
N ILE A 130 8.60 3.39 6.08
CA ILE A 130 8.18 2.00 6.28
C ILE A 130 8.49 1.64 7.73
N CYS A 131 7.56 1.00 8.39
CA CYS A 131 7.73 0.47 9.73
C CYS A 131 7.59 -1.06 9.68
N PHE A 132 8.44 -1.77 10.40
CA PHE A 132 8.31 -3.20 10.63
C PHE A 132 7.98 -3.41 12.10
N SER A 133 6.75 -3.79 12.41
CA SER A 133 6.31 -4.14 13.76
C SER A 133 6.50 -5.63 14.01
N ASP A 134 7.02 -5.99 15.19
CA ASP A 134 7.10 -7.38 15.67
C ASP A 134 8.02 -8.28 14.80
N ILE A 135 9.26 -7.83 14.58
CA ILE A 135 10.26 -8.66 13.91
C ILE A 135 10.76 -9.73 14.88
N TYR A 136 10.32 -10.97 14.67
CA TYR A 136 10.92 -12.15 15.32
C TYR A 136 12.27 -12.45 14.67
N CYS A 137 13.37 -12.00 15.29
CA CYS A 137 14.70 -12.06 14.67
C CYS A 137 15.22 -13.48 14.39
N GLN A 138 14.68 -14.51 15.06
CA GLN A 138 15.28 -15.85 15.13
C GLN A 138 15.31 -16.63 13.79
N THR A 139 14.49 -16.23 12.79
CA THR A 139 14.39 -16.96 11.51
C THR A 139 14.69 -16.09 10.28
N HIS A 140 14.93 -14.79 10.44
CA HIS A 140 14.74 -13.83 9.34
C HIS A 140 15.98 -13.10 8.84
N THR A 141 17.18 -13.34 9.38
CA THR A 141 18.36 -12.51 9.03
C THR A 141 18.69 -12.54 7.54
N ARG A 142 18.57 -13.69 6.87
CA ARG A 142 18.78 -13.81 5.41
C ARG A 142 17.70 -13.15 4.57
N TYR A 143 16.46 -13.16 5.04
CA TYR A 143 15.36 -12.49 4.34
C TYR A 143 15.55 -10.97 4.42
N PHE A 144 16.00 -10.50 5.58
CA PHE A 144 16.17 -9.07 5.79
C PHE A 144 17.16 -8.40 4.82
N GLU A 145 18.26 -9.06 4.42
CA GLU A 145 19.20 -8.51 3.43
C GLU A 145 18.54 -8.26 2.07
N ALA A 146 17.78 -9.23 1.55
CA ALA A 146 17.06 -9.08 0.28
C ALA A 146 15.98 -7.98 0.37
N GLU A 147 15.38 -7.81 1.54
CA GLU A 147 14.41 -6.75 1.80
C GLU A 147 15.08 -5.37 1.87
N LEU A 148 16.28 -5.28 2.43
CA LEU A 148 17.08 -4.04 2.43
C LEU A 148 17.44 -3.61 1.01
N GLU A 149 17.86 -4.53 0.15
CA GLU A 149 18.11 -4.22 -1.27
C GLU A 149 16.85 -3.66 -1.95
N GLN A 150 15.69 -4.23 -1.65
CA GLN A 150 14.42 -3.71 -2.15
C GLN A 150 14.14 -2.30 -1.62
N LEU A 151 14.30 -2.05 -0.33
CA LEU A 151 14.10 -0.71 0.27
C LEU A 151 15.06 0.33 -0.32
N GLN A 152 16.31 -0.06 -0.58
CA GLN A 152 17.31 0.78 -1.22
C GLN A 152 16.92 1.19 -2.65
N SER A 153 16.13 0.38 -3.35
CA SER A 153 15.62 0.73 -4.68
C SER A 153 14.51 1.80 -4.68
N TRP A 154 14.00 2.20 -3.51
CA TRP A 154 12.87 3.14 -3.40
C TRP A 154 13.40 4.58 -3.32
N PRO A 155 13.22 5.39 -4.37
CA PRO A 155 13.97 6.65 -4.54
C PRO A 155 13.66 7.67 -3.44
N ASP A 156 12.45 7.60 -2.91
CA ASP A 156 11.88 8.62 -2.06
C ASP A 156 11.72 8.20 -0.59
N LEU A 157 12.08 6.96 -0.26
CA LEU A 157 12.09 6.47 1.10
C LEU A 157 13.04 7.31 1.96
N LYS A 158 12.55 7.77 3.11
CA LYS A 158 13.28 8.64 4.06
C LYS A 158 13.53 7.97 5.40
N MET A 159 12.66 7.03 5.80
CA MET A 159 12.75 6.43 7.12
C MET A 159 12.33 4.96 7.13
N VAL A 160 13.10 4.13 7.83
CA VAL A 160 12.71 2.76 8.17
C VAL A 160 12.62 2.64 9.68
N VAL A 161 11.43 2.37 10.21
CA VAL A 161 11.21 2.14 11.64
C VAL A 161 11.16 0.64 11.90
N ILE A 162 11.77 0.20 12.99
CA ILE A 162 11.60 -1.15 13.50
C ILE A 162 10.98 -1.03 14.88
N GLU A 163 9.75 -1.50 15.01
CA GLU A 163 9.01 -1.55 16.26
C GLU A 163 9.15 -2.94 16.88
N GLN A 164 9.61 -2.98 18.13
CA GLN A 164 9.71 -4.20 18.93
C GLN A 164 10.61 -5.27 18.30
N MET A 165 11.89 -4.96 18.15
CA MET A 165 12.89 -5.96 17.78
C MET A 165 13.14 -6.89 18.99
N ARG A 166 12.88 -8.19 18.84
CA ARG A 166 13.08 -9.18 19.90
C ARG A 166 13.96 -10.33 19.40
N GLY A 167 15.01 -10.64 20.16
CA GLY A 167 15.81 -11.85 19.96
C GLY A 167 17.31 -11.61 20.10
N ARG A 168 18.06 -12.71 20.07
CA ARG A 168 19.53 -12.72 20.19
C ARG A 168 20.23 -11.99 19.04
N ASP A 169 19.55 -11.84 17.91
CA ASP A 169 20.15 -11.33 16.67
C ASP A 169 19.87 -9.84 16.41
N GLN A 170 19.27 -9.09 17.36
CA GLN A 170 18.95 -7.67 17.20
C GLN A 170 20.13 -6.86 16.62
N HIS A 171 21.33 -7.01 17.21
CA HIS A 171 22.53 -6.31 16.76
C HIS A 171 22.90 -6.57 15.28
N LEU A 172 22.57 -7.73 14.71
CA LEU A 172 22.85 -8.03 13.30
C LEU A 172 21.96 -7.20 12.38
N TYR A 173 20.69 -7.03 12.75
CA TYR A 173 19.75 -6.20 11.98
C TYR A 173 20.13 -4.72 12.08
N GLU A 174 20.48 -4.24 13.26
CA GLU A 174 20.95 -2.86 13.46
C GLU A 174 22.20 -2.60 12.62
N THR A 175 23.17 -3.53 12.64
CA THR A 175 24.39 -3.45 11.82
C THR A 175 24.07 -3.45 10.32
N ALA A 176 23.13 -4.30 9.88
CA ALA A 176 22.71 -4.37 8.48
C ALA A 176 22.00 -3.09 8.01
N LEU A 177 21.13 -2.52 8.86
CA LEU A 177 20.47 -1.24 8.59
C LEU A 177 21.45 -0.08 8.53
N ASP A 178 22.39 -0.01 9.46
CA ASP A 178 23.45 1.00 9.47
C ASP A 178 24.29 0.93 8.20
N LYS A 179 24.70 -0.28 7.81
CA LYS A 179 25.42 -0.51 6.55
C LYS A 179 24.59 -0.03 5.37
N ALA A 180 23.34 -0.46 5.26
CA ALA A 180 22.46 -0.11 4.15
C ALA A 180 22.17 1.40 4.06
N ALA A 181 22.02 2.09 5.19
CA ALA A 181 21.83 3.53 5.25
C ALA A 181 23.08 4.30 4.80
N ARG A 182 24.28 3.82 5.18
CA ARG A 182 25.56 4.40 4.74
C ARG A 182 25.79 4.21 3.24
N GLU A 183 25.50 3.02 2.70
CA GLU A 183 25.62 2.73 1.27
C GLU A 183 24.72 3.60 0.41
N GLN A 184 23.59 4.05 0.94
CA GLN A 184 22.69 5.01 0.28
C GLN A 184 23.08 6.47 0.51
N GLY A 185 24.30 6.75 1.01
CA GLY A 185 24.75 8.10 1.30
C GLY A 185 23.89 8.83 2.34
N GLY A 186 23.24 8.09 3.25
CA GLY A 186 22.34 8.65 4.25
C GLY A 186 20.99 9.14 3.71
N ARG A 187 20.57 8.69 2.51
CA ARG A 187 19.27 9.07 1.90
C ARG A 187 18.07 8.79 2.82
N TRP A 188 18.17 7.74 3.63
CA TRP A 188 17.17 7.40 4.62
C TRP A 188 17.82 7.07 5.96
N LYS A 189 17.05 7.27 7.03
CA LYS A 189 17.43 6.97 8.41
C LYS A 189 16.66 5.75 8.90
N TRP A 190 17.14 5.10 9.94
CA TRP A 190 16.36 4.09 10.63
C TRP A 190 16.27 4.35 12.12
N VAL A 191 15.21 3.84 12.74
CA VAL A 191 14.95 3.98 14.18
C VAL A 191 14.46 2.65 14.72
N CYS A 192 15.11 2.12 15.75
CA CYS A 192 14.55 1.04 16.56
C CYS A 192 13.79 1.65 17.74
N LYS A 193 12.51 1.30 17.85
CA LYS A 193 11.69 1.62 19.02
C LYS A 193 11.66 0.39 19.92
N SER A 194 12.38 0.47 21.03
CA SER A 194 12.20 -0.45 22.16
C SER A 194 10.89 -0.13 22.87
N SER A 195 10.01 -1.12 23.02
CA SER A 195 8.80 -1.04 23.84
C SER A 195 9.14 -1.03 25.33
#